data_AF-A0A2X2X6R1-F1
#
_entry.id   AF-A0A2X2X6R1-F1
#
_cell.length_a   1.000
_cell.length_b   1.000
_cell.length_c   1.000
_cell.angle_alpha   90.00
_cell.angle_beta   90.00
_cell.angle_gamma   90.00
#
_symmetry.space_group_name_H-M   'P 1'
#
loop_
_entity.id
_entity.type
_entity.pdbx_description
1 polymer ?
#
loop_
_entity_poly.entity_id
_entity_poly.type
_entity_poly.pdbx_seq_one_letter_code
_entity_poly.pdbx_strand_id
1 'polypeptide(L)'
;MTATRMKFAIDDGSTNVKISWIENGTLKTVVSPNSFRKDWKSAALLRGQSVYNYTIGTTKYTYDATSDKALSTTHIEYQYDDLNLLAVHHALLQTGLTPRDVEVIVTLPITQFYKPDDCQRNDERIEAKRRNLMREISLNKGELFRIVDVHVMPESLPAALSHLLNSNVNEFTKSLVIDCGGDNAGYGGDCRRV
;
A
#
# COMPACT_ATOMS: atom_id res chain seq x y z
N MET A 1 27.22 13.90 -0.40
CA MET A 1 26.23 14.01 0.68
C MET A 1 24.92 13.47 0.16
N THR A 2 24.52 12.26 0.56
CA THR A 2 23.19 11.73 0.26
C THR A 2 22.20 12.48 1.14
N ALA A 3 21.41 13.38 0.55
CA ALA A 3 20.30 14.01 1.25
C ALA A 3 19.39 12.91 1.80
N THR A 4 19.08 12.95 3.09
CA THR A 4 18.12 12.03 3.71
C THR A 4 16.78 12.22 3.03
N ARG A 5 16.34 11.21 2.26
CA ARG A 5 15.06 11.27 1.56
C ARG A 5 13.93 11.03 2.55
N MET A 6 12.78 11.63 2.25
CA MET A 6 11.56 11.43 3.05
C MET A 6 11.11 9.97 2.96
N LYS A 7 10.76 9.40 4.11
CA LYS A 7 10.35 8.01 4.24
C LYS A 7 8.88 7.91 4.64
N PHE A 8 8.16 7.03 3.98
CA PHE A 8 6.77 6.70 4.31
C PHE A 8 6.68 5.22 4.70
N ALA A 9 5.98 4.94 5.80
CA ALA A 9 5.53 3.59 6.11
C ALA A 9 4.09 3.42 5.59
N ILE A 10 3.86 2.39 4.80
CA ILE A 10 2.64 2.18 4.03
C ILE A 10 2.14 0.76 4.28
N ASP A 11 0.99 0.63 4.93
CA ASP A 11 0.19 -0.60 4.90
C ASP A 11 -0.74 -0.50 3.69
N ASP A 12 -0.35 -1.16 2.60
CA ASP A 12 -1.04 -1.13 1.31
C ASP A 12 -1.95 -2.35 1.10
N GLY A 13 -2.79 -2.63 2.10
CA GLY A 13 -3.85 -3.63 2.00
C GLY A 13 -4.85 -3.39 0.86
N SER A 14 -5.50 -4.46 0.41
CA SER A 14 -6.43 -4.50 -0.73
C SER A 14 -7.68 -3.63 -0.56
N THR A 15 -8.11 -3.33 0.68
CA THR A 15 -9.27 -2.47 0.95
C THR A 15 -8.89 -1.00 1.05
N ASN A 16 -7.84 -0.69 1.81
CA ASN A 16 -7.39 0.66 2.12
C ASN A 16 -5.87 0.66 2.25
N VAL A 17 -5.26 1.67 1.65
CA VAL A 17 -3.86 2.04 1.88
C VAL A 17 -3.79 3.02 3.04
N LYS A 18 -2.97 2.73 4.04
CA LYS A 18 -2.68 3.63 5.16
C LYS A 18 -1.22 4.03 5.10
N ILE A 19 -0.97 5.33 5.14
CA ILE A 19 0.37 5.90 5.12
C ILE A 19 0.64 6.59 6.44
N SER A 20 1.85 6.47 6.94
CA SER A 20 2.37 7.24 8.06
C SER A 20 3.77 7.79 7.78
N TRP A 21 4.05 8.98 8.32
CA TRP A 21 5.37 9.61 8.25
C TRP A 21 5.57 10.55 9.44
N ILE A 22 6.82 10.93 9.68
CA ILE A 22 7.16 11.93 10.69
C ILE A 22 7.45 13.25 9.99
N GLU A 23 6.76 14.30 10.42
CA GLU A 23 6.98 15.67 9.97
C GLU A 23 7.16 16.55 11.20
N ASN A 24 8.32 17.21 11.32
CA ASN A 24 8.66 18.08 12.45
C ASN A 24 8.47 17.37 13.82
N GLY A 25 8.88 16.10 13.91
CA GLY A 25 8.73 15.29 15.12
C GLY A 25 7.30 14.82 15.42
N THR A 26 6.34 15.15 14.56
CA THR A 26 4.93 14.75 14.71
C THR A 26 4.60 13.61 13.76
N LEU A 27 3.97 12.55 14.28
CA LEU A 27 3.41 11.48 13.45
C LEU A 27 2.21 12.01 12.67
N LYS A 28 2.24 11.83 11.35
CA LYS A 28 1.14 12.13 10.44
C LYS A 28 0.65 10.83 9.81
N THR A 29 -0.64 10.76 9.54
CA THR A 29 -1.26 9.59 8.90
C THR A 29 -2.30 10.01 7.85
N VAL A 30 -2.50 9.16 6.85
CA VAL A 30 -3.61 9.26 5.90
C VAL A 30 -4.11 7.87 5.55
N VAL A 31 -5.41 7.75 5.28
CA VAL A 31 -6.05 6.52 4.80
C VAL A 31 -6.70 6.82 3.46
N SER A 32 -6.44 5.98 2.47
CA SER A 32 -6.98 6.08 1.12
C SER A 32 -7.64 4.76 0.73
N PRO A 33 -8.93 4.74 0.38
CA PRO A 33 -9.59 3.51 -0.06
C PRO A 33 -9.13 3.11 -1.47
N ASN A 34 -9.16 1.81 -1.74
CA ASN A 34 -8.91 1.28 -3.07
C ASN A 34 -10.19 1.27 -3.89
N SER A 35 -10.27 2.21 -4.84
CA SER A 35 -11.43 2.31 -5.71
C SER A 35 -11.04 2.89 -7.07
N PHE A 36 -10.55 2.02 -7.94
CA PHE A 36 -10.14 2.38 -9.30
C PHE A 36 -10.98 1.65 -10.32
N ARG A 37 -11.24 2.29 -11.45
CA ARG A 37 -11.83 1.64 -12.63
C ARG A 37 -10.98 1.87 -13.86
N LYS A 38 -11.22 1.06 -14.89
CA LYS A 38 -10.68 1.31 -16.23
C LYS A 38 -11.29 2.56 -16.84
N ASP A 39 -10.53 3.12 -17.77
CA ASP A 39 -10.84 4.30 -18.56
C ASP A 39 -10.85 5.60 -17.77
N TRP A 40 -10.60 6.70 -18.47
CA TRP A 40 -10.58 8.04 -17.91
C TRP A 40 -11.99 8.59 -17.71
N LYS A 41 -12.19 9.31 -16.61
CA LYS A 41 -13.38 10.14 -16.41
C LYS A 41 -13.18 11.49 -17.08
N SER A 42 -14.19 11.98 -17.80
CA SER A 42 -14.16 13.34 -18.34
C SER A 42 -14.29 14.36 -17.22
N ALA A 43 -13.37 15.34 -17.19
CA ALA A 43 -13.42 16.46 -16.25
C ALA A 43 -14.50 17.50 -16.63
N ALA A 44 -15.06 17.44 -17.84
CA ALA A 44 -15.93 18.49 -18.39
C ALA A 44 -17.27 18.68 -17.64
N LEU A 45 -17.69 17.69 -16.84
CA LEU A 45 -18.93 17.74 -16.07
C LEU A 45 -18.73 18.01 -14.57
N LEU A 46 -17.49 18.09 -14.10
CA LEU A 46 -17.16 18.14 -12.68
C LEU A 46 -16.77 19.56 -12.30
N ARG A 47 -17.74 20.33 -11.78
CA ARG A 47 -17.58 21.71 -11.31
C ARG A 47 -16.62 21.80 -10.11
N GLY A 48 -15.32 21.78 -10.36
CA GLY A 48 -14.29 22.00 -9.33
C GLY A 48 -13.89 20.76 -8.52
N GLN A 49 -14.30 19.55 -8.91
CA GLN A 49 -13.80 18.32 -8.28
C GLN A 49 -12.52 17.85 -8.97
N SER A 50 -11.50 17.51 -8.16
CA SER A 50 -10.26 16.91 -8.65
C SER A 50 -10.54 15.54 -9.26
N VAL A 51 -10.10 15.34 -10.50
CA VAL A 51 -10.18 14.06 -11.21
C VAL A 51 -8.79 13.47 -11.31
N TYR A 52 -8.62 12.26 -10.80
CA TYR A 52 -7.34 11.55 -10.85
C TYR A 52 -7.38 10.48 -11.94
N ASN A 53 -6.91 10.88 -13.12
CA ASN A 53 -6.81 10.04 -14.31
C ASN A 53 -5.36 9.59 -14.49
N TYR A 54 -5.11 8.30 -14.36
CA TYR A 54 -3.78 7.69 -14.41
C TYR A 54 -3.54 6.94 -15.71
N THR A 55 -2.28 6.81 -16.11
CA THR A 55 -1.86 5.93 -17.20
C THR A 55 -0.67 5.08 -16.75
N ILE A 56 -0.77 3.78 -17.01
CA ILE A 56 0.31 2.80 -16.83
C ILE A 56 0.49 2.09 -18.18
N GLY A 57 1.65 2.28 -18.82
CA GLY A 57 1.88 1.84 -20.19
C GLY A 57 0.82 2.42 -21.15
N THR A 58 -0.01 1.56 -21.73
CA THR A 58 -1.13 1.95 -22.62
C THR A 58 -2.49 1.97 -21.91
N THR A 59 -2.56 1.51 -20.66
CA THR A 59 -3.83 1.34 -19.93
C THR A 59 -4.17 2.60 -19.14
N LYS A 60 -5.44 3.00 -19.21
CA LYS A 60 -5.99 4.17 -18.54
C LYS A 60 -6.84 3.76 -17.35
N TYR A 61 -6.65 4.45 -16.23
CA TYR A 61 -7.37 4.22 -14.99
C TYR A 61 -7.88 5.53 -14.40
N THR A 62 -8.95 5.45 -13.62
CA THR A 62 -9.45 6.59 -12.83
C THR A 62 -9.74 6.17 -11.42
N TYR A 63 -9.38 7.02 -10.45
CA TYR A 63 -9.86 6.90 -9.09
C TYR A 63 -11.33 7.34 -9.00
N ASP A 64 -12.19 6.51 -8.43
CA ASP A 64 -13.59 6.85 -8.19
C ASP A 64 -14.13 6.15 -6.95
N ALA A 65 -14.05 6.84 -5.79
CA ALA A 65 -14.51 6.33 -4.49
C ALA A 65 -16.00 6.00 -4.41
N THR A 66 -16.80 6.43 -5.40
CA THR A 66 -18.26 6.24 -5.41
C THR A 66 -18.73 5.22 -6.45
N SER A 67 -17.81 4.59 -7.17
CA SER A 67 -18.15 3.73 -8.30
C SER A 67 -18.46 2.30 -7.86
N ASP A 68 -19.59 1.79 -8.33
CA ASP A 68 -19.97 0.38 -8.36
C ASP A 68 -19.14 -0.45 -9.36
N LYS A 69 -18.40 0.22 -10.27
CA LYS A 69 -17.51 -0.38 -11.28
C LYS A 69 -16.05 -0.45 -10.84
N ALA A 70 -15.79 -0.33 -9.53
CA ALA A 70 -14.46 -0.50 -9.00
C ALA A 70 -13.93 -1.90 -9.36
N LEU A 71 -12.68 -1.95 -9.79
CA LEU A 71 -11.99 -3.20 -10.05
C LEU A 71 -11.77 -3.92 -8.72
N SER A 72 -11.99 -5.23 -8.70
CA SER A 72 -11.76 -6.05 -7.52
C SER A 72 -10.28 -5.99 -7.11
N THR A 73 -10.03 -5.94 -5.81
CA THR A 73 -8.70 -5.93 -5.20
C THR A 73 -8.52 -7.02 -4.16
N THR A 74 -9.56 -7.79 -3.83
CA THR A 74 -9.54 -8.82 -2.77
C THR A 74 -8.85 -10.12 -3.19
N HIS A 75 -7.99 -10.07 -4.19
CA HIS A 75 -7.21 -11.19 -4.69
C HIS A 75 -5.73 -11.03 -4.34
N ILE A 76 -5.01 -12.14 -4.19
CA ILE A 76 -3.62 -12.12 -3.71
C ILE A 76 -2.66 -11.42 -4.68
N GLU A 77 -2.95 -11.50 -5.99
CA GLU A 77 -2.15 -10.86 -7.05
C GLU A 77 -2.22 -9.34 -7.00
N TYR A 78 -3.18 -8.75 -6.26
CA TYR A 78 -3.28 -7.30 -6.06
C TYR A 78 -1.93 -6.72 -5.65
N GLN A 79 -1.20 -7.41 -4.77
CA GLN A 79 0.09 -6.97 -4.25
C GLN A 79 1.16 -6.72 -5.33
N TYR A 80 0.98 -7.27 -6.53
CA TYR A 80 1.95 -7.21 -7.63
C TYR A 80 1.39 -6.57 -8.91
N ASP A 81 0.14 -6.11 -8.90
CA ASP A 81 -0.55 -5.61 -10.09
C ASP A 81 -0.64 -4.07 -10.16
N ASP A 82 -1.21 -3.58 -11.26
CA ASP A 82 -1.40 -2.15 -11.52
C ASP A 82 -2.25 -1.46 -10.44
N LEU A 83 -3.21 -2.15 -9.81
CA LEU A 83 -4.11 -1.56 -8.84
C LEU A 83 -3.39 -1.22 -7.55
N ASN A 84 -2.42 -2.03 -7.12
CA ASN A 84 -1.58 -1.68 -5.98
C ASN A 84 -0.66 -0.49 -6.29
N LEU A 85 -0.07 -0.44 -7.48
CA LEU A 85 0.72 0.72 -7.90
C LEU A 85 -0.14 2.01 -7.89
N LEU A 86 -1.34 1.95 -8.48
CA LEU A 86 -2.29 3.07 -8.47
C LEU A 86 -2.67 3.50 -7.06
N ALA A 87 -2.99 2.53 -6.20
CA ALA A 87 -3.40 2.77 -4.82
C ALA A 87 -2.32 3.48 -4.00
N VAL A 88 -1.08 3.01 -4.06
CA VAL A 88 0.04 3.60 -3.34
C VAL A 88 0.32 5.02 -3.83
N HIS A 89 0.39 5.25 -5.15
CA HIS A 89 0.60 6.59 -5.68
C HIS A 89 -0.55 7.55 -5.37
N HIS A 90 -1.80 7.08 -5.43
CA HIS A 90 -2.95 7.90 -5.07
C HIS A 90 -2.95 8.26 -3.57
N ALA A 91 -2.64 7.30 -2.70
CA ALA A 91 -2.53 7.52 -1.27
C ALA A 91 -1.42 8.52 -0.91
N LEU A 92 -0.27 8.47 -1.62
CA LEU A 92 0.80 9.46 -1.46
C LEU A 92 0.32 10.88 -1.81
N LEU A 93 -0.52 11.06 -2.84
CA LEU A 93 -1.13 12.36 -3.14
C LEU A 93 -2.05 12.85 -2.01
N GLN A 94 -2.73 11.93 -1.30
CA GLN A 94 -3.60 12.29 -0.17
C GLN A 94 -2.83 12.79 1.06
N THR A 95 -1.50 12.65 1.09
CA THR A 95 -0.67 13.26 2.15
C THR A 95 -0.69 14.79 2.11
N GLY A 96 -1.06 15.39 0.97
CA GLY A 96 -1.04 16.84 0.74
C GLY A 96 0.36 17.42 0.55
N LEU A 97 1.41 16.59 0.58
CA LEU A 97 2.79 17.03 0.36
C LEU A 97 3.05 17.23 -1.14
N THR A 98 3.93 18.17 -1.47
CA THR A 98 4.40 18.34 -2.85
C THR A 98 5.15 17.08 -3.30
N PRO A 99 4.79 16.50 -4.48
CA PRO A 99 5.49 15.38 -5.09
C PRO A 99 7.01 15.57 -5.12
N ARG A 100 7.74 14.51 -4.79
CA ARG A 100 9.21 14.47 -4.69
C ARG A 100 9.73 13.04 -4.75
N ASP A 101 11.05 12.88 -4.76
CA ASP A 101 11.70 11.58 -4.56
C ASP A 101 11.49 11.09 -3.12
N VAL A 102 10.98 9.87 -2.97
CA VAL A 102 10.63 9.27 -1.67
C VAL A 102 11.11 7.82 -1.58
N GLU A 103 11.40 7.39 -0.35
CA GLU A 103 11.60 5.99 -0.02
C GLU A 103 10.35 5.49 0.70
N VAL A 104 9.90 4.27 0.38
CA VAL A 104 8.71 3.69 1.01
C VAL A 104 9.05 2.37 1.70
N ILE A 105 8.38 2.12 2.81
CA ILE A 105 8.38 0.86 3.54
C ILE A 105 6.96 0.32 3.41
N VAL A 106 6.79 -0.79 2.69
CA VAL A 106 5.48 -1.39 2.39
C VAL A 106 5.33 -2.74 3.06
N THR A 107 4.12 -3.30 3.02
CA THR A 107 3.83 -4.61 3.59
C THR A 107 3.54 -5.67 2.53
N LEU A 108 3.79 -6.93 2.88
CA LEU A 108 3.26 -8.09 2.16
C LEU A 108 2.55 -9.02 3.15
N PRO A 109 1.44 -9.65 2.74
CA PRO A 109 0.85 -10.73 3.51
C PRO A 109 1.88 -11.77 3.93
N ILE A 110 1.73 -12.34 5.13
CA ILE A 110 2.70 -13.29 5.69
C ILE A 110 2.92 -14.49 4.75
N THR A 111 1.85 -15.03 4.17
CA THR A 111 1.89 -16.14 3.20
C THR A 111 2.53 -15.77 1.86
N GLN A 112 2.73 -14.47 1.62
CA GLN A 112 3.45 -13.92 0.48
C GLN A 112 4.90 -13.58 0.82
N PHE A 113 5.16 -13.09 2.05
CA PHE A 113 6.50 -12.74 2.51
C PHE A 113 7.34 -13.97 2.88
N TYR A 114 6.73 -15.00 3.46
CA TYR A 114 7.38 -16.27 3.79
C TYR A 114 6.87 -17.39 2.88
N LYS A 115 7.74 -18.35 2.58
CA LYS A 115 7.36 -19.54 1.81
C LYS A 115 6.56 -20.51 2.71
N PRO A 116 5.47 -21.11 2.22
CA PRO A 116 4.61 -21.98 3.04
C PRO A 116 5.27 -23.28 3.51
N ASP A 117 6.31 -23.74 2.83
CA ASP A 117 6.98 -25.02 3.03
C ASP A 117 8.02 -24.98 4.16
N ASP A 118 8.82 -23.92 4.24
CA ASP A 118 9.97 -23.82 5.14
C ASP A 118 9.98 -22.55 6.02
N CYS A 119 8.95 -21.70 5.90
CA CYS A 119 8.85 -20.41 6.56
C CYS A 119 10.06 -19.48 6.31
N GLN A 120 10.85 -19.73 5.27
CA GLN A 120 11.94 -18.86 4.87
C GLN A 120 11.41 -17.67 4.07
N ARG A 121 12.19 -16.60 4.04
CA ARG A 121 11.84 -15.39 3.32
C ARG A 121 11.71 -15.67 1.81
N ASN A 122 10.64 -15.18 1.20
CA ASN A 122 10.36 -15.32 -0.23
C ASN A 122 10.91 -14.10 -1.00
N ASP A 123 12.21 -14.12 -1.29
CA ASP A 123 12.88 -13.01 -1.97
C ASP A 123 12.33 -12.71 -3.37
N GLU A 124 11.82 -13.72 -4.08
CA GLU A 124 11.22 -13.55 -5.41
C GLU A 124 9.95 -12.69 -5.35
N ARG A 125 9.07 -12.96 -4.38
CA ARG A 125 7.84 -12.18 -4.17
C ARG A 125 8.14 -10.79 -3.63
N ILE A 126 9.10 -10.67 -2.72
CA ILE A 126 9.55 -9.38 -2.19
C ILE A 126 10.11 -8.50 -3.31
N GLU A 127 10.92 -9.06 -4.19
CA GLU A 127 11.47 -8.32 -5.32
C GLU A 127 10.39 -8.03 -6.39
N ALA A 128 9.41 -8.92 -6.58
CA ALA A 128 8.26 -8.64 -7.44
C ALA A 128 7.44 -7.44 -6.92
N LYS A 129 7.17 -7.39 -5.61
CA LYS A 129 6.50 -6.27 -4.94
C LYS A 129 7.27 -4.96 -5.13
N ARG A 130 8.58 -4.99 -4.85
CA ARG A 130 9.46 -3.83 -5.04
C ARG A 130 9.45 -3.34 -6.48
N ARG A 131 9.62 -4.24 -7.45
CA ARG A 131 9.57 -3.89 -8.88
C ARG A 131 8.23 -3.29 -9.26
N ASN A 132 7.11 -3.82 -8.76
CA ASN A 132 5.79 -3.28 -9.08
C ASN A 132 5.67 -1.79 -8.70
N LEU A 133 6.06 -1.43 -7.47
CA LEU A 133 5.94 -0.07 -6.95
C LEU A 133 6.94 0.93 -7.54
N MET A 134 7.99 0.45 -8.20
CA MET A 134 8.99 1.29 -8.87
C MET A 134 8.72 1.46 -10.38
N ARG A 135 7.59 0.95 -10.89
CA ARG A 135 7.19 1.09 -12.29
C ARG A 135 6.82 2.54 -12.63
N GLU A 136 6.92 2.86 -13.91
CA GLU A 136 6.46 4.14 -14.44
C GLU A 136 4.92 4.24 -14.42
N ILE A 137 4.43 5.38 -13.95
CA ILE A 137 3.02 5.77 -13.92
C ILE A 137 2.94 7.29 -14.14
N SER A 138 1.87 7.74 -14.78
CA SER A 138 1.61 9.17 -14.99
C SER A 138 0.22 9.58 -14.52
N LEU A 139 0.09 10.84 -14.11
CA LEU A 139 -1.16 11.48 -13.75
C LEU A 139 -1.46 12.58 -14.77
N ASN A 140 -2.65 12.53 -15.36
CA ASN A 140 -3.07 13.55 -16.31
C ASN A 140 -3.23 14.90 -15.60
N LYS A 141 -2.51 15.93 -16.09
CA LYS A 141 -2.51 17.29 -15.55
C LYS A 141 -2.11 17.36 -14.06
N GLY A 142 -1.19 16.50 -13.63
CA GLY A 142 -0.65 16.53 -12.28
C GLY A 142 0.71 15.87 -12.19
N GLU A 143 1.34 15.99 -11.03
CA GLU A 143 2.63 15.37 -10.73
C GLU A 143 2.45 14.24 -9.72
N LEU A 144 3.32 13.23 -9.79
CA LEU A 144 3.34 12.10 -8.87
C LEU A 144 4.65 12.07 -8.10
N PHE A 145 4.60 11.52 -6.90
CA PHE A 145 5.81 11.16 -6.17
C PHE A 145 6.61 10.13 -6.97
N ARG A 146 7.93 10.23 -6.89
CA ARG A 146 8.84 9.23 -7.48
C ARG A 146 9.36 8.33 -6.37
N ILE A 147 8.92 7.07 -6.39
CA ILE A 147 9.41 6.07 -5.45
C ILE A 147 10.79 5.61 -5.93
N VAL A 148 11.83 6.01 -5.20
CA VAL A 148 13.23 5.70 -5.58
C VAL A 148 13.78 4.47 -4.89
N ASP A 149 13.14 4.04 -3.80
CA ASP A 149 13.48 2.81 -3.09
C ASP A 149 12.28 2.26 -2.33
N VAL A 150 12.22 0.94 -2.19
CA VAL A 150 11.13 0.20 -1.53
C VAL A 150 11.72 -0.85 -0.61
N HIS A 151 11.37 -0.77 0.67
CA HIS A 151 11.61 -1.81 1.65
C HIS A 151 10.31 -2.56 1.91
N VAL A 152 10.36 -3.89 1.97
CA VAL A 152 9.17 -4.71 2.18
C VAL A 152 9.26 -5.39 3.54
N MET A 153 8.20 -5.30 4.34
CA MET A 153 8.06 -5.98 5.63
C MET A 153 6.89 -6.98 5.58
N PRO A 154 6.91 -8.06 6.38
CA PRO A 154 5.73 -8.90 6.53
C PRO A 154 4.65 -8.12 7.29
N GLU A 155 3.39 -8.33 6.92
CA GLU A 155 2.23 -7.89 7.70
C GLU A 155 2.31 -8.43 9.15
N SER A 156 1.64 -7.75 10.09
CA SER A 156 1.55 -8.10 11.52
C SER A 156 2.82 -8.04 12.36
N LEU A 157 4.00 -8.41 11.85
CA LEU A 157 5.24 -8.43 12.63
C LEU A 157 5.66 -7.04 13.14
N PRO A 158 5.61 -5.96 12.33
CA PRO A 158 5.89 -4.60 12.81
C PRO A 158 4.95 -4.16 13.94
N ALA A 159 3.69 -4.61 13.92
CA ALA A 159 2.71 -4.29 14.94
C ALA A 159 3.02 -4.98 16.28
N ALA A 160 3.51 -6.23 16.25
CA ALA A 160 3.88 -6.97 17.44
C ALA A 160 5.24 -6.55 18.02
N LEU A 161 6.15 -6.03 17.20
CA LEU A 161 7.52 -5.75 17.62
C LEU A 161 7.61 -4.81 18.83
N SER A 162 6.84 -3.72 18.84
CA SER A 162 6.84 -2.79 19.97
C SER A 162 6.33 -3.46 21.26
N HIS A 163 5.36 -4.37 21.17
CA HIS A 163 4.88 -5.11 22.32
C HIS A 163 5.93 -6.12 22.81
N LEU A 164 6.57 -6.85 21.90
CA LEU A 164 7.61 -7.83 22.22
C LEU A 164 8.83 -7.16 22.88
N LEU A 165 9.29 -6.02 22.37
CA LEU A 165 10.45 -5.30 22.91
C LEU A 165 10.19 -4.71 24.30
N ASN A 166 8.95 -4.31 24.59
CA ASN A 166 8.55 -3.73 25.88
C ASN A 166 8.06 -4.78 26.89
N SER A 167 7.94 -6.03 26.46
CA SER A 167 7.51 -7.14 27.31
C SER A 167 8.73 -7.95 27.75
N ASN A 168 8.70 -8.51 28.96
CA ASN A 168 9.77 -9.34 29.49
C ASN A 168 9.70 -10.77 28.90
N VAL A 169 9.75 -10.86 27.58
CA VAL A 169 9.62 -12.10 26.81
C VAL A 169 10.95 -12.84 26.76
N ASN A 170 10.90 -14.16 26.77
CA ASN A 170 12.06 -15.03 26.57
C ASN A 170 11.88 -15.88 25.31
N GLU A 171 12.89 -16.65 24.93
CA GLU A 171 12.88 -17.51 23.73
C GLU A 171 11.75 -18.57 23.72
N PHE A 172 11.17 -18.88 24.89
CA PHE A 172 10.05 -19.82 25.02
C PHE A 172 8.67 -19.13 24.98
N THR A 173 8.65 -17.79 24.92
CA THR A 173 7.41 -17.02 24.90
C THR A 173 6.83 -17.00 23.49
N LYS A 174 5.61 -17.51 23.35
CA LYS A 174 4.86 -17.49 22.10
C LYS A 174 3.85 -16.36 22.13
N SER A 175 3.84 -15.54 21.08
CA SER A 175 2.83 -14.52 20.85
C SER A 175 1.96 -14.93 19.67
N LEU A 176 0.65 -14.73 19.81
CA LEU A 176 -0.32 -14.92 18.73
C LEU A 176 -0.75 -13.54 18.25
N VAL A 177 -0.57 -13.27 16.96
CA VAL A 177 -1.09 -12.05 16.33
C VAL A 177 -2.24 -12.46 15.42
N ILE A 178 -3.38 -11.79 15.58
CA ILE A 178 -4.56 -12.01 14.75
C ILE A 178 -4.82 -10.70 14.02
N ASP A 179 -4.60 -10.71 12.72
CA ASP A 179 -4.91 -9.58 11.84
C ASP A 179 -6.29 -9.79 11.19
N CYS A 180 -7.14 -8.78 11.30
CA CYS A 180 -8.52 -8.80 10.83
C CYS A 180 -8.68 -7.75 9.72
N GLY A 181 -8.44 -8.17 8.48
CA GLY A 181 -8.59 -7.35 7.28
C GLY A 181 -10.06 -7.07 6.89
N GLY A 182 -10.26 -6.10 6.01
CA GLY A 182 -11.58 -5.68 5.56
C GLY A 182 -12.05 -6.40 4.29
N ASP A 183 -12.70 -7.56 4.43
CA ASP A 183 -13.45 -8.21 3.35
C ASP A 183 -14.95 -8.20 3.70
N ASN A 184 -15.76 -7.46 2.91
CA ASN A 184 -17.21 -7.38 3.14
C ASN A 184 -17.96 -8.43 2.31
N ALA A 185 -18.44 -9.49 2.95
CA ALA A 185 -19.85 -9.97 2.88
C ALA A 185 -20.06 -11.26 3.71
N GLY A 186 -20.66 -11.14 4.89
CA GLY A 186 -21.34 -12.23 5.62
C GLY A 186 -20.46 -13.36 6.18
N TYR A 187 -20.30 -13.40 7.50
CA TYR A 187 -19.77 -14.57 8.25
C TYR A 187 -18.48 -15.19 7.69
N GLY A 188 -17.39 -14.44 7.68
CA GLY A 188 -16.08 -14.99 7.34
C GLY A 188 -15.02 -13.91 7.26
N GLY A 189 -14.65 -13.30 8.39
CA GLY A 189 -13.39 -12.58 8.43
C GLY A 189 -12.26 -13.56 8.13
N ASP A 190 -11.39 -13.25 7.17
CA ASP A 190 -10.11 -13.96 7.01
C ASP A 190 -9.22 -13.55 8.18
N CYS A 191 -9.51 -14.12 9.36
CA CYS A 191 -8.63 -14.09 10.52
C CYS A 191 -7.40 -14.92 10.15
N ARG A 192 -6.36 -14.24 9.65
CA ARG A 192 -5.08 -14.90 9.46
C ARG A 192 -4.43 -15.06 10.83
N ARG A 193 -4.33 -16.32 11.28
CA ARG A 193 -3.48 -16.67 12.42
C ARG A 193 -2.04 -16.51 11.98
N VAL A 194 -1.33 -15.61 12.65
CA VAL A 194 0.11 -15.43 12.55
C VAL A 194 0.81 -16.25 13.62
#